data_AF-A0A822CI43-F1
#
_entry.id   AF-A0A822CI43-F1
#
_cell.length_a   1.000
_cell.length_b   1.000
_cell.length_c   1.000
_cell.angle_alpha   90.00
_cell.angle_beta   90.00
_cell.angle_gamma   90.00
#
_symmetry.space_group_name_H-M   'P 1'
#
loop_
_entity.id
_entity.type
_entity.pdbx_description
1 polymer ?
#
loop_
_entity_poly.entity_id
_entity_poly.type
_entity_poly.pdbx_seq_one_letter_code
_entity_poly.pdbx_strand_id
1 'polypeptide(L)'
;KGNQCIYPAGAFYNWTLPELGEAAKNDPPPLFQIPGMMAGCIPLDAMRQSTLECLYNQSCINAISLQPKISQPKALNASLSRFPLNSTIGSIFDESLFIESWQNRSSFEKYYAACAPQSLSYNYKT
;
A
#
# COMPACT_ATOMS: atom_id res chain seq x y z
N LYS A 1 0.27 -20.58 4.74
CA LYS A 1 1.17 -19.86 3.80
C LYS A 1 0.30 -19.30 2.67
N GLY A 2 -0.36 -18.18 2.92
CA GLY A 2 -1.37 -17.61 2.01
C GLY A 2 -0.77 -16.48 1.18
N ASN A 3 -0.93 -16.56 -0.14
CA ASN A 3 -0.87 -15.51 -1.16
C ASN A 3 -0.27 -14.17 -0.72
N GLN A 4 1.06 -14.07 -0.60
CA GLN A 4 1.74 -12.79 -0.45
C GLN A 4 1.77 -12.07 -1.81
N CYS A 5 0.68 -11.37 -2.13
CA CYS A 5 0.66 -10.39 -3.21
C CYS A 5 1.25 -9.08 -2.69
N ILE A 6 2.57 -9.06 -2.50
CA ILE A 6 3.29 -7.88 -2.01
C ILE A 6 4.46 -7.62 -2.95
N TYR A 7 4.51 -6.41 -3.47
CA TYR A 7 5.47 -5.99 -4.48
C TYR A 7 5.84 -4.52 -4.27
N PRO A 8 6.99 -4.05 -4.78
CA PRO A 8 7.37 -2.65 -4.64
C PRO A 8 6.36 -1.72 -5.29
N ALA A 9 6.03 -0.62 -4.61
CA ALA A 9 5.16 0.41 -5.14
C ALA A 9 5.90 1.33 -6.11
N GLY A 10 5.16 1.95 -7.03
CA GLY A 10 5.73 2.87 -8.00
C GLY A 10 4.76 3.95 -8.45
N ALA A 11 5.29 4.99 -9.08
CA ALA A 11 4.55 6.10 -9.64
C ALA A 11 4.47 6.00 -11.17
N PHE A 12 3.27 6.28 -11.69
CA PHE A 12 2.97 6.40 -13.11
C PHE A 12 2.75 7.89 -13.43
N TYR A 13 3.22 8.37 -14.58
CA TYR A 13 3.16 9.79 -14.94
C TYR A 13 1.82 10.21 -15.56
N ASN A 14 0.98 9.23 -15.94
CA ASN A 14 -0.32 9.43 -16.59
C ASN A 14 -1.47 8.91 -15.72
N TRP A 15 -1.63 9.43 -14.50
CA TRP A 15 -2.89 9.27 -13.75
C TRP A 15 -3.96 10.20 -14.33
N THR A 16 -4.40 9.95 -15.57
CA THR A 16 -5.68 10.48 -16.02
C THR A 16 -6.76 9.72 -15.24
N LEU A 17 -7.55 10.42 -14.42
CA LEU A 17 -8.77 9.87 -13.80
C LEU A 17 -9.68 9.35 -14.93
N PRO A 18 -9.71 8.03 -15.25
CA PRO A 18 -10.96 7.30 -15.06
C PRO A 18 -10.86 5.78 -14.84
N GLU A 19 -9.73 5.18 -14.43
CA GLU A 19 -9.65 3.70 -14.31
C GLU A 19 -9.31 3.19 -12.90
N LEU A 20 -9.95 3.74 -11.87
CA LEU A 20 -9.96 3.13 -10.52
C LEU A 20 -10.77 1.81 -10.45
N GLY A 21 -11.36 1.38 -11.57
CA GLY A 21 -12.26 0.22 -11.67
C GLY A 21 -11.73 -0.97 -12.45
N GLU A 22 -10.62 -0.84 -13.20
CA GLU A 22 -10.03 -1.94 -13.95
C GLU A 22 -8.81 -2.52 -13.23
N ALA A 23 -8.67 -3.85 -13.26
CA ALA A 23 -7.50 -4.49 -12.69
C ALA A 23 -6.28 -4.18 -13.56
N ALA A 24 -5.19 -3.72 -12.94
CA ALA A 24 -3.87 -3.44 -13.50
C ALA A 24 -3.16 -4.66 -14.12
N LYS A 25 -3.87 -5.51 -14.88
CA LYS A 25 -3.33 -6.75 -15.46
C LYS A 25 -2.32 -6.47 -16.58
N ASN A 26 -2.35 -5.28 -17.18
CA ASN A 26 -1.52 -4.92 -18.33
C ASN A 26 -0.84 -3.55 -18.18
N ASP A 27 -0.82 -2.98 -16.97
CA ASP A 27 -0.13 -1.70 -16.78
C ASP A 27 1.36 -1.88 -17.04
N PRO A 28 2.01 -0.92 -17.72
CA PRO A 28 3.46 -0.94 -17.87
C PRO A 28 4.12 -0.95 -16.48
N PRO A 29 5.37 -1.40 -16.35
CA PRO A 29 6.12 -1.24 -15.10
C PRO A 29 6.14 0.24 -14.67
N PRO A 30 6.13 0.53 -13.37
CA PRO A 30 6.21 1.92 -12.90
C PRO A 30 7.49 2.58 -13.41
N LEU A 31 7.38 3.83 -13.89
CA LEU A 31 8.54 4.59 -14.34
C LEU A 31 9.49 4.95 -13.18
N PHE A 32 8.93 5.08 -11.98
CA PHE A 32 9.68 5.36 -10.77
C PHE A 32 9.20 4.44 -9.67
N GLN A 33 10.09 3.59 -9.17
CA GLN A 33 9.82 2.79 -7.98
C GLN A 33 10.04 3.66 -6.74
N ILE A 34 9.06 3.68 -5.85
CA ILE A 34 9.11 4.48 -4.63
C ILE A 34 9.96 3.71 -3.60
N PRO A 35 11.15 4.20 -3.21
CA PRO A 35 12.02 3.52 -2.27
C PRO A 35 11.29 3.23 -0.96
N GLY A 36 11.40 1.99 -0.50
CA GLY A 36 10.81 1.54 0.75
C GLY A 36 9.30 1.31 0.72
N MET A 37 8.56 1.78 -0.27
CA MET A 37 7.10 1.65 -0.31
C MET A 37 6.68 0.34 -0.99
N MET A 38 5.75 -0.38 -0.36
CA MET A 38 5.21 -1.64 -0.86
C MET A 38 3.72 -1.49 -1.19
N ALA A 39 3.29 -2.17 -2.24
CA ALA A 39 1.91 -2.33 -2.62
C ALA A 39 1.50 -3.80 -2.48
N GLY A 40 0.20 -4.04 -2.26
CA GLY A 40 -0.33 -5.39 -2.17
C GLY A 40 -1.84 -5.44 -2.04
N CYS A 41 -2.42 -6.63 -2.09
CA CYS A 41 -3.89 -6.77 -2.09
C CYS A 41 -4.55 -6.27 -0.81
N ILE A 42 -3.83 -6.35 0.32
CA ILE A 42 -4.27 -5.81 1.61
C ILE A 42 -3.41 -4.58 1.88
N PRO A 43 -3.97 -3.35 1.76
CA PRO A 43 -3.20 -2.12 1.93
C PRO A 43 -2.46 -2.05 3.28
N LEU A 44 -3.07 -2.56 4.35
CA LEU A 44 -2.45 -2.58 5.67
C LEU A 44 -1.20 -3.49 5.73
N ASP A 45 -1.23 -4.67 5.12
CA ASP A 45 -0.09 -5.60 5.14
C ASP A 45 1.09 -5.05 4.34
N ALA A 46 0.80 -4.45 3.18
CA ALA A 46 1.80 -3.78 2.35
C ALA A 46 2.35 -2.54 3.06
N MET A 47 1.48 -1.72 3.66
CA MET A 47 1.88 -0.56 4.45
C MET A 47 2.79 -0.96 5.61
N ARG A 48 2.45 -1.99 6.40
CA ARG A 48 3.30 -2.45 7.51
C ARG A 48 4.68 -2.92 7.06
N GLN A 49 4.82 -3.43 5.84
CA GLN A 49 6.11 -3.82 5.25
C GLN A 49 6.85 -2.67 4.57
N SER A 50 6.19 -1.53 4.38
CA SER A 50 6.83 -0.35 3.80
C SER A 50 7.71 0.36 4.82
N THR A 51 8.69 1.13 4.36
CA THR A 51 9.43 2.14 5.12
C THR A 51 8.99 3.54 4.69
N LEU A 52 9.41 4.57 5.43
CA LEU A 52 9.09 5.98 5.13
C LEU A 52 10.26 6.74 4.49
N GLU A 53 11.29 6.03 4.02
CA GLU A 53 12.55 6.62 3.55
C GLU A 53 12.37 7.65 2.43
N CYS A 54 11.40 7.46 1.52
CA CYS A 54 11.10 8.42 0.47
C CYS A 54 10.72 9.82 1.01
N LEU A 55 10.03 9.88 2.16
CA LEU A 55 9.59 11.14 2.76
C LEU A 55 10.74 12.00 3.28
N TYR A 56 11.95 11.44 3.40
CA TYR A 56 13.16 12.14 3.81
C TYR A 56 14.07 12.51 2.63
N ASN A 57 13.66 12.20 1.39
CA ASN A 57 14.41 12.47 0.18
C ASN A 57 13.63 13.41 -0.77
N GLN A 58 14.14 14.62 -1.00
CA GLN A 58 13.46 15.61 -1.83
C GLN A 58 13.28 15.14 -3.27
N SER A 59 14.27 14.45 -3.84
CA SER A 59 14.16 13.91 -5.20
C SER A 59 13.06 12.87 -5.30
N CYS A 60 12.89 12.04 -4.26
CA CYS A 60 11.80 11.07 -4.21
C CYS A 60 10.43 11.76 -4.12
N ILE A 61 10.28 12.74 -3.22
CA ILE A 61 9.06 13.53 -3.10
C ILE A 61 8.70 14.22 -4.42
N ASN A 62 9.70 14.80 -5.08
CA ASN A 62 9.49 15.46 -6.37
C ASN A 62 9.01 14.46 -7.44
N ALA A 63 9.49 13.22 -7.42
CA ALA A 63 9.07 12.17 -8.35
C ALA A 63 7.62 11.68 -8.14
N ILE A 64 7.12 11.74 -6.90
CA ILE A 64 5.73 11.32 -6.58
C ILE A 64 4.74 12.48 -6.46
N SER A 65 5.21 13.73 -6.60
CA SER A 65 4.36 14.92 -6.51
C SER A 65 3.51 15.06 -7.78
N LEU A 66 2.22 14.75 -7.67
CA LEU A 66 1.27 14.77 -8.79
C LEU A 66 0.83 16.19 -9.21
N GLN A 67 1.11 17.21 -8.40
CA GLN A 67 0.55 18.56 -8.58
C GLN A 67 1.66 19.62 -8.51
N PRO A 68 2.19 20.10 -9.65
CA PRO A 68 3.23 21.14 -9.66
C PRO A 68 2.74 22.51 -9.17
N LYS A 69 1.42 22.70 -9.01
CA LYS A 69 0.78 23.98 -8.64
C LYS A 69 0.50 24.15 -7.15
N ILE A 70 0.57 23.07 -6.37
CA ILE A 70 0.48 23.12 -4.91
C ILE A 70 1.92 23.18 -4.39
N SER A 71 2.16 23.97 -3.34
CA SER A 71 3.47 24.12 -2.69
C SER A 71 4.20 22.78 -2.65
N GLN A 72 5.35 22.69 -3.32
CA GLN A 72 6.07 21.41 -3.42
C GLN A 72 6.38 20.90 -2.00
N PRO A 73 5.94 19.68 -1.65
CA PRO A 73 6.19 19.16 -0.32
C PRO A 73 7.69 19.09 -0.08
N LYS A 74 8.13 19.57 1.09
CA LYS A 74 9.53 19.52 1.49
C LYS A 74 9.82 18.19 2.18
N ALA A 75 10.98 17.62 1.90
CA ALA A 75 11.48 16.45 2.61
C ALA A 75 11.56 16.68 4.12
N LEU A 76 11.21 15.63 4.86
CA LEU A 76 11.35 15.57 6.31
C LEU A 76 12.83 15.58 6.69
N ASN A 77 13.14 16.05 7.89
CA ASN A 77 14.50 16.08 8.42
C ASN A 77 14.82 14.79 9.16
N ALA A 78 15.72 13.98 8.61
CA ALA A 78 16.12 12.69 9.18
C ALA A 78 16.75 12.84 10.58
N SER A 79 17.44 13.95 10.84
CA SER A 79 18.08 14.22 12.14
C SER A 79 17.08 14.45 13.28
N LEU A 80 15.81 14.71 12.97
CA LEU A 80 14.74 14.85 13.96
C LEU A 80 13.96 13.54 14.17
N SER A 81 14.24 12.51 13.37
CA SER A 81 13.60 11.21 13.51
C SER A 81 14.23 10.42 14.66
N ARG A 82 13.37 9.84 15.51
CA ARG A 82 13.80 8.85 16.51
C ARG A 82 13.98 7.44 15.92
N PHE A 83 13.47 7.21 14.71
CA PHE A 83 13.53 5.92 14.03
C PHE A 83 14.55 5.95 12.87
N PRO A 84 15.31 4.87 12.67
CA PRO A 84 16.08 4.66 11.44
C PRO A 84 15.20 4.78 10.20
N LEU A 85 15.72 5.33 9.09
CA LEU A 85 14.94 5.53 7.86
C LEU A 85 14.47 4.23 7.20
N ASN A 86 15.19 3.14 7.43
CA ASN A 86 14.84 1.79 6.97
C ASN A 86 13.91 1.04 7.94
N SER A 87 13.40 1.70 8.98
CA SER A 87 12.39 1.11 9.87
C SER A 87 11.10 0.92 9.09
N THR A 88 10.49 -0.25 9.25
CA THR A 88 9.18 -0.50 8.64
C THR A 88 8.10 0.24 9.41
N ILE A 89 7.04 0.66 8.74
CA ILE A 89 5.88 1.26 9.39
C ILE A 89 5.28 0.29 10.42
N GLY A 90 5.35 -1.02 10.14
CA GLY A 90 4.98 -2.07 11.08
C GLY A 90 5.78 -2.00 12.38
N SER A 91 7.12 -1.92 12.31
CA SER A 91 7.93 -1.81 13.54
C SER A 91 7.67 -0.50 14.28
N ILE A 92 7.47 0.60 13.56
CA ILE A 92 7.11 1.90 14.16
C ILE A 92 5.78 1.79 14.91
N PHE A 93 4.77 1.13 14.34
CA PHE A 93 3.48 0.91 14.99
C PHE A 93 3.61 0.02 16.21
N ASP A 94 4.27 -1.13 16.05
CA ASP A 94 4.42 -2.11 17.11
C ASP A 94 5.17 -1.49 18.32
N GLU A 95 6.23 -0.69 18.08
CA GLU A 95 7.02 0.00 19.11
C GLU A 95 6.33 1.25 19.70
N SER A 96 5.66 2.06 18.88
CA SER A 96 5.12 3.37 19.32
C SER A 96 3.70 3.31 19.86
N LEU A 97 2.91 2.34 19.38
CA LEU A 97 1.50 2.18 19.73
C LEU A 97 1.27 0.95 20.61
N PHE A 98 2.35 0.23 20.98
CA PHE A 98 2.30 -0.98 21.81
C PHE A 98 1.34 -2.05 21.24
N ILE A 99 1.31 -2.19 19.92
CA ILE A 99 0.43 -3.16 19.25
C ILE A 99 1.10 -4.54 19.31
N GLU A 100 0.58 -5.41 20.17
CA GLU A 100 1.11 -6.78 20.34
C GLU A 100 0.51 -7.77 19.33
N SER A 101 -0.71 -7.51 18.84
CA SER A 101 -1.36 -8.37 17.86
C SER A 101 -2.29 -7.60 16.93
N TRP A 102 -2.20 -7.93 15.64
CA TRP A 102 -3.10 -7.40 14.60
C TRP A 102 -4.24 -8.39 14.37
N GLN A 103 -5.47 -8.01 14.70
CA GLN A 103 -6.64 -8.86 14.45
C GLN A 103 -7.08 -8.73 12.99
N ASN A 104 -6.76 -9.75 12.18
CA ASN A 104 -7.24 -9.85 10.81
C ASN A 104 -8.69 -10.35 10.76
N ARG A 105 -9.62 -9.59 11.35
CA ARG A 105 -11.05 -9.87 11.23
C ARG A 105 -11.59 -9.18 9.97
N SER A 106 -11.74 -9.96 8.90
CA SER A 106 -12.44 -9.51 7.69
C SER A 106 -13.94 -9.75 7.84
N SER A 107 -14.75 -8.72 7.65
CA SER A 107 -16.20 -8.89 7.47
C SER A 107 -16.53 -8.97 5.99
N PHE A 108 -17.12 -10.09 5.58
CA PHE A 108 -17.60 -10.32 4.21
C PHE A 108 -19.11 -10.10 4.08
N GLU A 109 -19.76 -9.55 5.11
CA GLU A 109 -21.21 -9.35 5.15
C GLU A 109 -21.71 -8.57 3.92
N LYS A 110 -21.04 -7.47 3.57
CA LYS A 110 -21.38 -6.67 2.38
C LYS A 110 -21.17 -7.44 1.08
N TYR A 111 -20.12 -8.25 0.99
CA TYR A 111 -19.85 -9.08 -0.19
C TYR A 111 -20.97 -10.13 -0.37
N TYR A 112 -21.35 -10.83 0.71
CA TYR A 112 -22.42 -11.83 0.65
C TYR A 112 -23.80 -11.20 0.42
N ALA A 113 -24.07 -10.03 1.01
CA ALA A 113 -25.30 -9.29 0.75
C ALA A 113 -25.41 -8.84 -0.72
N ALA A 114 -24.29 -8.42 -1.34
CA ALA A 114 -24.25 -8.04 -2.75
C ALA A 114 -24.30 -9.26 -3.69
N CYS A 115 -23.62 -10.35 -3.34
CA CYS A 115 -23.56 -11.54 -4.19
C CYS A 115 -24.78 -12.46 -4.05
N ALA A 116 -25.62 -12.28 -3.02
CA ALA A 116 -26.87 -12.98 -2.71
C ALA A 116 -27.22 -14.13 -3.68
N PRO A 117 -26.48 -15.26 -3.63
CA PRO A 117 -26.60 -16.28 -4.66
C PRO A 117 -27.98 -16.93 -4.56
N GLN A 118 -28.75 -16.90 -5.64
CA GLN A 118 -30.10 -17.48 -5.68
C GLN A 118 -30.10 -19.01 -5.51
N SER A 119 -28.98 -19.68 -5.79
CA SER A 119 -28.78 -21.09 -5.47
C SER A 119 -27.31 -21.36 -5.12
N LEU A 120 -27.09 -22.25 -4.15
CA LEU A 120 -25.77 -22.73 -3.76
C LEU A 120 -25.65 -24.21 -4.15
N SER A 121 -24.60 -24.55 -4.88
CA SER A 121 -24.24 -25.94 -5.21
C SER A 121 -22.80 -26.20 -4.78
N TYR A 122 -22.61 -27.13 -3.84
CA TYR A 122 -21.30 -27.53 -3.34
C TYR A 122 -20.95 -28.89 -3.93
N ASN A 123 -19.83 -28.99 -4.64
CA ASN A 123 -19.28 -30.26 -5.09
C ASN A 123 -18.05 -30.57 -4.23
N TYR A 124 -18.13 -31.62 -3.43
CA TYR A 124 -16.95 -32.20 -2.78
C TYR A 124 -16.36 -33.26 -3.72
N LYS A 125 -15.05 -33.22 -3.92
CA LYS A 125 -14.33 -34.34 -4.52
C LYS A 125 -13.92 -35.29 -3.40
N THR A 126 -14.43 -36.51 -3.48
CA THR A 126 -14.00 -37.65 -2.66
C THR A 126 -12.62 -38.12 -3.12
#